data_AF-A0A355KPS5-F1
#
_entry.id   AF-A0A355KPS5-F1
#
_cell.length_a   1.000
_cell.length_b   1.000
_cell.length_c   1.000
_cell.angle_alpha   90.00
_cell.angle_beta   90.00
_cell.angle_gamma   90.00
#
_symmetry.space_group_name_H-M   'P 1'
#
loop_
_entity.id
_entity.type
_entity.pdbx_description
1 polymer ?
#
loop_
_entity_poly.entity_id
_entity_poly.type
_entity_poly.pdbx_seq_one_letter_code
_entity_poly.pdbx_strand_id
1 'polypeptide(L)'
;MTETSTIPHLPGVYVFKDAAGSILYIGKAQDLRKRVASYFQKRDSDGKIAQLLDEHSDIGYIITRNPIEALLLEAHLIQSYQPPYNVLLKNGNPFVYLLFTKPKKGLPTLEIVRTRDRKNPGRYFGPFLQRRDARMVYEFLLRMFKLFICGKKMPNGCLDFHLGRCTGSCREDFDLADYLMRLELAHDVLAGQYDSFISRLKEQIAGHNAKLEFEQAQSLHELLQRFEHLFDVLKTRFSYGRYVPQIENVIQVSPGPEDYLICADELKTLLNLEKNPLTIDCFDISHFQGHGFVGSCVRFTNGIPDKKNFRHFIIKTVPHQDDYAALREIVVRRYRHEEDKPDLVLIDGGKGQLNATASLVFPAPCVSLAKREERLFSAAHPQGTVLSLSSRMGRLLIALRDYAHHFAITFHRKRNR
;
A
#
# COMPACT_ATOMS: atom_id res chain seq x y z
N MET A 1 3.46 -14.72 -39.46
CA MET A 1 3.97 -13.47 -38.87
C MET A 1 4.13 -13.71 -37.39
N THR A 2 5.33 -13.58 -36.82
CA THR A 2 5.61 -14.03 -35.44
C THR A 2 4.78 -13.23 -34.43
N GLU A 3 3.87 -13.89 -33.71
CA GLU A 3 2.97 -13.33 -32.68
C GLU A 3 3.69 -12.44 -31.65
N THR A 4 5.00 -12.60 -31.49
CA THR A 4 5.84 -11.82 -30.58
C THR A 4 6.17 -10.39 -31.05
N SER A 5 5.92 -10.01 -32.29
CA SER A 5 6.33 -8.67 -32.80
C SER A 5 5.56 -7.51 -32.16
N THR A 6 4.35 -7.77 -31.67
CA THR A 6 3.46 -6.79 -31.02
C THR A 6 3.77 -6.57 -29.54
N ILE A 7 4.60 -7.44 -28.94
CA ILE A 7 4.97 -7.36 -27.51
C ILE A 7 6.11 -6.33 -27.34
N PRO A 8 6.09 -5.43 -26.34
CA PRO A 8 7.12 -4.41 -26.16
C PRO A 8 8.42 -4.94 -25.52
N HIS A 9 9.52 -4.20 -25.71
CA HIS A 9 10.80 -4.41 -25.00
C HIS A 9 10.81 -3.72 -23.63
N LEU A 10 9.86 -4.08 -22.78
CA LEU A 10 9.68 -3.49 -21.44
C LEU A 10 9.56 -4.58 -20.38
N PRO A 11 9.88 -4.30 -19.10
CA PRO A 11 9.64 -5.23 -18.02
C PRO A 11 8.14 -5.41 -17.78
N GLY A 12 7.75 -6.62 -17.37
CA GLY A 12 6.35 -6.91 -17.12
C GLY A 12 6.06 -8.39 -16.87
N VAL A 13 4.77 -8.69 -16.81
CA VAL A 13 4.25 -10.06 -16.69
C VAL A 13 3.59 -10.44 -18.02
N TYR A 14 3.84 -11.65 -18.51
CA TYR A 14 3.16 -12.22 -19.67
C TYR A 14 2.29 -13.40 -19.23
N VAL A 15 1.22 -13.63 -19.98
CA VAL A 15 0.18 -14.61 -19.66
C VAL A 15 -0.19 -15.38 -20.91
N PHE A 16 -0.02 -16.69 -20.89
CA PHE A 16 -0.53 -17.59 -21.94
C PHE A 16 -1.95 -18.00 -21.59
N LYS A 17 -2.85 -17.98 -22.58
CA LYS A 17 -4.26 -18.35 -22.43
C LYS A 17 -4.68 -19.35 -23.49
N ASP A 18 -5.69 -20.15 -23.18
CA ASP A 18 -6.36 -21.02 -24.16
C ASP A 18 -7.38 -20.24 -25.03
N ALA A 19 -8.02 -20.94 -25.97
CA ALA A 19 -9.06 -20.37 -26.84
C ALA A 19 -10.30 -19.87 -26.08
N ALA A 20 -10.56 -20.38 -24.87
CA ALA A 20 -11.65 -19.95 -24.00
C ALA A 20 -11.28 -18.73 -23.13
N GLY A 21 -10.02 -18.27 -23.19
CA GLY A 21 -9.50 -17.17 -22.40
C GLY A 21 -9.01 -17.56 -20.99
N SER A 22 -8.98 -18.85 -20.66
CA SER A 22 -8.48 -19.35 -19.37
C SER A 22 -6.96 -19.25 -19.29
N ILE A 23 -6.43 -18.91 -18.12
CA ILE A 23 -5.01 -18.68 -17.94
C ILE A 23 -4.25 -20.01 -17.77
N LEU A 24 -3.37 -20.31 -18.72
CA LEU A 24 -2.55 -21.53 -18.74
C LEU A 24 -1.22 -21.34 -18.01
N TYR A 25 -0.56 -20.20 -18.24
CA TYR A 25 0.75 -19.88 -17.66
C TYR A 25 0.93 -18.37 -17.46
N ILE A 26 1.64 -17.99 -16.41
CA ILE A 26 2.00 -16.62 -16.06
C ILE A 26 3.51 -16.58 -15.81
N GLY A 27 4.21 -15.60 -16.35
CA GLY A 27 5.63 -15.42 -16.06
C GLY A 27 6.05 -13.95 -16.04
N LYS A 28 7.11 -13.64 -15.29
CA LYS A 28 7.75 -12.31 -15.31
C LYS A 28 8.87 -12.19 -16.33
N ALA A 29 9.11 -10.98 -16.81
CA ALA A 29 10.20 -10.64 -17.72
C ALA A 29 10.84 -9.29 -17.36
N GLN A 30 12.16 -9.18 -17.53
CA GLN A 30 12.83 -7.87 -17.60
C GLN A 30 12.61 -7.21 -18.97
N ASP A 31 12.44 -8.03 -20.01
CA ASP A 31 12.10 -7.65 -21.38
C ASP A 31 11.08 -8.67 -21.90
N LEU A 32 9.82 -8.22 -22.00
CA LEU A 32 8.68 -9.06 -22.38
C LEU A 32 8.89 -9.72 -23.74
N ARG A 33 9.27 -8.96 -24.77
CA ARG A 33 9.46 -9.52 -26.12
C ARG A 33 10.54 -10.60 -26.14
N LYS A 34 11.73 -10.31 -25.60
CA LYS A 34 12.83 -11.29 -25.56
C LYS A 34 12.43 -12.54 -24.79
N ARG A 35 11.73 -12.36 -23.67
CA ARG A 35 11.33 -13.47 -22.81
C ARG A 35 10.29 -14.36 -23.49
N VAL A 36 9.25 -13.79 -24.07
CA VAL A 36 8.20 -14.57 -24.77
C VAL A 36 8.79 -15.26 -26.00
N ALA A 37 9.62 -14.57 -26.79
CA ALA A 37 10.29 -15.16 -27.95
C ALA A 37 11.15 -16.38 -27.58
N SER A 38 11.73 -16.40 -26.38
CA SER A 38 12.56 -17.53 -25.92
C SER A 38 11.79 -18.84 -25.72
N TYR A 39 10.47 -18.81 -25.53
CA TYR A 39 9.66 -20.04 -25.43
C TYR A 39 9.56 -20.72 -26.80
N PHE A 40 9.31 -19.97 -27.86
CA PHE A 40 9.22 -20.48 -29.22
C PHE A 40 10.55 -21.02 -29.75
N GLN A 41 11.67 -20.44 -29.33
CA GLN A 41 13.01 -20.97 -29.66
C GLN A 41 13.35 -22.27 -28.92
N LYS A 42 12.70 -22.55 -27.79
CA LYS A 42 12.97 -23.71 -26.93
C LYS A 42 11.95 -24.84 -27.09
N ARG A 43 11.02 -24.73 -28.04
CA ARG A 43 9.92 -25.70 -28.25
C ARG A 43 10.42 -27.14 -28.30
N ASP A 44 11.50 -27.41 -29.05
CA ASP A 44 12.02 -28.78 -29.25
C ASP A 44 12.86 -29.31 -28.07
N SER A 45 13.15 -28.46 -27.06
CA SER A 45 14.04 -28.80 -25.95
C SER A 45 13.35 -29.17 -24.64
N ASP A 46 12.07 -28.81 -24.48
CA ASP A 46 11.30 -29.05 -23.26
C ASP A 46 9.85 -29.42 -23.62
N GLY A 47 9.50 -30.70 -23.47
CA GLY A 47 8.18 -31.23 -23.81
C GLY A 47 7.03 -30.54 -23.07
N LYS A 48 7.27 -29.93 -21.89
CA LYS A 48 6.26 -29.15 -21.17
C LYS A 48 6.01 -27.79 -21.81
N ILE A 49 7.07 -27.16 -22.33
CA ILE A 49 6.95 -25.91 -23.09
C ILE A 49 6.27 -26.19 -24.43
N ALA A 50 6.59 -27.30 -25.08
CA ALA A 50 5.88 -27.72 -26.30
C ALA A 50 4.38 -27.84 -26.05
N GLN A 51 3.96 -28.52 -24.98
CA GLN A 51 2.53 -28.67 -24.65
C GLN A 51 1.83 -27.34 -24.33
N LEU A 52 2.49 -26.45 -23.57
CA LEU A 52 1.97 -25.10 -23.32
C LEU A 52 1.77 -24.31 -24.63
N LEU A 53 2.72 -24.43 -25.56
CA LEU A 53 2.66 -23.77 -26.86
C LEU A 53 1.66 -24.43 -27.81
N ASP A 54 1.29 -25.69 -27.61
CA ASP A 54 0.27 -26.36 -28.41
C ASP A 54 -1.15 -26.00 -27.91
N GLU A 55 -1.31 -25.77 -26.59
CA GLU A 55 -2.62 -25.45 -25.99
C GLU A 55 -2.95 -23.95 -25.98
N HIS A 56 -1.97 -23.06 -26.14
CA HIS A 56 -2.24 -21.62 -26.12
C HIS A 56 -2.88 -21.11 -27.42
N SER A 57 -3.72 -20.08 -27.29
CA SER A 57 -4.33 -19.35 -28.40
C SER A 57 -4.14 -17.83 -28.30
N ASP A 58 -3.74 -17.32 -27.13
CA ASP A 58 -3.47 -15.89 -26.90
C ASP A 58 -2.31 -15.69 -25.92
N ILE A 59 -1.56 -14.59 -26.11
CA ILE A 59 -0.51 -14.15 -25.18
C ILE A 59 -0.79 -12.71 -24.77
N GLY A 60 -1.27 -12.54 -23.53
CA GLY A 60 -1.42 -11.25 -22.89
C GLY A 60 -0.14 -10.79 -22.19
N TYR A 61 -0.05 -9.48 -21.91
CA TYR A 61 1.01 -8.93 -21.08
C TYR A 61 0.56 -7.71 -20.27
N ILE A 62 1.26 -7.46 -19.16
CA ILE A 62 1.09 -6.30 -18.29
C ILE A 62 2.47 -5.66 -18.11
N ILE A 63 2.61 -4.42 -18.56
CA ILE A 63 3.86 -3.66 -18.42
C ILE A 63 3.99 -3.16 -16.98
N THR A 64 5.17 -3.30 -16.40
CA THR A 64 5.48 -2.75 -15.07
C THR A 64 6.57 -1.70 -15.16
N ARG A 65 6.73 -0.87 -14.13
CA ARG A 65 7.74 0.22 -14.16
C ARG A 65 9.16 -0.31 -14.05
N ASN A 66 9.31 -1.45 -13.39
CA ASN A 66 10.58 -2.11 -13.17
C ASN A 66 10.39 -3.64 -13.00
N PRO A 67 11.48 -4.43 -13.06
CA PRO A 67 11.42 -5.87 -12.87
C PRO A 67 10.95 -6.35 -11.49
N ILE A 68 11.05 -5.51 -10.45
CA ILE A 68 10.62 -5.87 -9.09
C ILE A 68 9.09 -5.87 -9.03
N GLU A 69 8.44 -4.88 -9.64
CA GLU A 69 6.99 -4.85 -9.79
C GLU A 69 6.48 -6.02 -10.62
N ALA A 70 7.17 -6.39 -11.72
CA ALA A 70 6.83 -7.57 -12.52
C ALA A 70 6.83 -8.86 -11.67
N LEU A 71 7.80 -8.99 -10.79
CA LEU A 71 7.91 -10.12 -9.87
C LEU A 71 6.75 -10.15 -8.85
N LEU A 72 6.44 -9.02 -8.21
CA LEU A 72 5.36 -8.95 -7.22
C LEU A 72 4.01 -9.23 -7.87
N LEU A 73 3.79 -8.68 -9.06
CA LEU A 73 2.58 -8.88 -9.84
C LEU A 73 2.44 -10.33 -10.29
N GLU A 74 3.51 -10.95 -10.81
CA GLU A 74 3.52 -12.38 -11.17
C GLU A 74 3.13 -13.25 -9.98
N ALA A 75 3.76 -13.04 -8.81
CA ALA A 75 3.50 -13.85 -7.62
C ALA A 75 2.03 -13.73 -7.17
N HIS A 76 1.47 -12.53 -7.22
CA HIS A 76 0.07 -12.30 -6.94
C HIS A 76 -0.85 -13.01 -7.94
N LEU A 77 -0.59 -12.87 -9.24
CA LEU A 77 -1.43 -13.47 -10.27
C LEU A 77 -1.36 -15.01 -10.26
N ILE A 78 -0.19 -15.60 -10.02
CA ILE A 78 -0.06 -17.05 -9.86
C ILE A 78 -0.82 -17.53 -8.62
N GLN A 79 -0.79 -16.76 -7.52
CA GLN A 79 -1.54 -17.11 -6.31
C GLN A 79 -3.05 -17.04 -6.54
N SER A 80 -3.52 -16.02 -7.25
CA SER A 80 -4.95 -15.76 -7.49
C SER A 80 -5.56 -16.72 -8.52
N TYR A 81 -4.83 -17.04 -9.59
CA TYR A 81 -5.36 -17.82 -10.72
C TYR A 81 -4.87 -19.26 -10.79
N GLN A 82 -3.83 -19.61 -10.03
CA GLN A 82 -3.21 -20.94 -9.96
C GLN A 82 -3.09 -21.67 -11.32
N PRO A 83 -2.38 -21.08 -12.31
CA PRO A 83 -2.36 -21.62 -13.66
C PRO A 83 -1.72 -23.03 -13.70
N PRO A 84 -2.26 -23.95 -14.51
CA PRO A 84 -1.84 -25.35 -14.53
C PRO A 84 -0.33 -25.50 -14.85
N TYR A 85 0.20 -24.72 -15.79
CA TYR A 85 1.61 -24.83 -16.19
C TYR A 85 2.58 -24.17 -15.20
N ASN A 86 2.13 -23.22 -14.37
CA ASN A 86 2.94 -22.69 -13.27
C ASN A 86 3.15 -23.71 -12.15
N VAL A 87 2.24 -24.67 -12.04
CA VAL A 87 2.37 -25.81 -11.12
C VAL A 87 3.28 -26.88 -11.72
N LEU A 88 3.21 -27.12 -13.04
CA LEU A 88 3.95 -28.16 -13.77
C LEU A 88 5.42 -27.81 -14.11
N LEU A 89 5.77 -26.53 -14.26
CA LEU A 89 7.13 -26.04 -14.60
C LEU A 89 8.04 -25.83 -13.35
N LYS A 90 7.62 -26.31 -12.17
CA LYS A 90 8.41 -26.31 -10.94
C LYS A 90 9.50 -27.39 -10.94
N ASN A 91 10.57 -27.20 -11.71
CA ASN A 91 11.86 -27.81 -11.36
C ASN A 91 12.82 -26.72 -10.87
N GLY A 92 12.99 -26.68 -9.54
CA GLY A 92 13.88 -25.78 -8.81
C GLY A 92 13.11 -24.65 -8.12
N ASN A 93 12.69 -24.85 -6.87
CA ASN A 93 12.04 -23.82 -6.05
C ASN A 93 13.08 -22.76 -5.66
N PRO A 94 13.08 -21.53 -6.22
CA PRO A 94 14.11 -20.53 -5.95
C PRO A 94 13.86 -19.75 -4.65
N PHE A 95 12.69 -19.97 -4.03
CA PHE A 95 12.21 -19.16 -2.93
C PHE A 95 12.68 -19.69 -1.59
N VAL A 96 13.16 -18.78 -0.75
CA VAL A 96 13.51 -19.07 0.63
C VAL A 96 12.31 -18.70 1.52
N TYR A 97 12.05 -19.50 2.54
CA TYR A 97 10.98 -19.29 3.50
C TYR A 97 11.53 -19.39 4.92
N LEU A 98 10.86 -18.71 5.84
CA LEU A 98 10.95 -18.98 7.26
C LEU A 98 9.86 -19.98 7.64
N LEU A 99 10.20 -20.99 8.43
CA LEU A 99 9.30 -22.03 8.88
C LEU A 99 9.27 -22.06 10.40
N PHE A 100 8.10 -21.82 10.98
CA PHE A 100 7.80 -22.17 12.37
C PHE A 100 7.36 -23.64 12.39
N THR A 101 8.22 -24.53 12.87
CA THR A 101 7.98 -25.98 12.82
C THR A 101 6.88 -26.39 13.80
N LYS A 102 6.06 -27.39 13.41
CA LYS A 102 5.18 -28.06 14.38
C LYS A 102 6.00 -29.08 15.17
N PRO A 103 5.71 -29.28 16.47
CA PRO A 103 6.38 -30.32 17.25
C PRO A 103 5.99 -31.71 16.70
N LYS A 104 6.98 -32.44 16.16
CA LYS A 104 6.87 -33.85 15.74
C LYS A 104 7.75 -34.76 16.59
N LYS A 105 9.00 -34.34 16.85
CA LYS A 105 9.96 -34.86 17.84
C LYS A 105 10.87 -33.70 18.23
N GLY A 106 10.89 -33.32 19.52
CA GLY A 106 11.65 -32.16 19.99
C GLY A 106 10.87 -30.85 20.00
N LEU A 107 11.56 -29.76 20.35
CA LEU A 107 10.98 -28.42 20.49
C LEU A 107 10.64 -27.82 19.12
N PRO A 108 9.51 -27.10 18.99
CA PRO A 108 9.24 -26.31 17.79
C PRO A 108 10.27 -25.19 17.67
N THR A 109 10.64 -24.84 16.44
CA THR A 109 11.76 -23.95 16.11
C THR A 109 11.42 -23.06 14.92
N LEU A 110 12.21 -22.00 14.75
CA LEU A 110 12.23 -21.20 13.53
C LEU A 110 13.36 -21.71 12.62
N GLU A 111 13.08 -21.97 11.35
CA GLU A 111 14.05 -22.49 10.38
C GLU A 111 13.99 -21.76 9.04
N ILE A 112 15.08 -21.79 8.27
CA ILE A 112 15.13 -21.27 6.90
C ILE A 112 15.07 -22.46 5.93
N VAL A 113 14.03 -22.52 5.10
CA VAL A 113 13.79 -23.62 4.16
C VAL A 113 13.64 -23.12 2.73
N ARG A 114 13.95 -23.97 1.74
CA ARG A 114 13.85 -23.63 0.29
C ARG A 114 12.58 -24.17 -0.37
N THR A 115 11.76 -24.89 0.38
CA THR A 115 10.59 -25.60 -0.14
C THR A 115 9.51 -25.63 0.93
N ARG A 116 8.27 -25.33 0.51
CA ARG A 116 7.08 -25.70 1.27
C ARG A 116 6.83 -27.19 1.04
N ASP A 117 7.19 -28.02 2.01
CA ASP A 117 7.07 -29.49 1.92
C ASP A 117 6.05 -30.00 2.95
N ARG A 118 5.23 -30.98 2.55
CA ARG A 118 4.34 -31.74 3.45
C ARG A 118 5.13 -32.51 4.53
N LYS A 119 6.40 -32.84 4.30
CA LYS A 119 7.26 -33.53 5.27
C LYS A 119 7.57 -32.67 6.50
N ASN A 120 7.66 -31.35 6.33
CA ASN A 120 7.94 -30.36 7.38
C ASN A 120 6.67 -29.54 7.69
N PRO A 121 5.71 -30.07 8.47
CA PRO A 121 4.50 -29.33 8.80
C PRO A 121 4.84 -28.16 9.73
N GLY A 122 4.25 -27.01 9.45
CA GLY A 122 4.55 -25.76 10.15
C GLY A 122 3.91 -24.55 9.48
N ARG A 123 4.17 -23.37 10.03
CA ARG A 123 3.70 -22.08 9.50
C ARG A 123 4.84 -21.43 8.71
N TYR A 124 4.59 -21.12 7.44
CA TYR A 124 5.62 -20.66 6.51
C TYR A 124 5.46 -19.17 6.19
N PHE A 125 6.53 -18.39 6.35
CA PHE A 125 6.62 -16.97 6.01
C PHE A 125 7.62 -16.70 4.89
N GLY A 126 7.29 -15.78 3.98
CA GLY A 126 8.01 -15.53 2.73
C GLY A 126 7.04 -15.52 1.54
N PRO A 127 7.52 -15.60 0.28
CA PRO A 127 8.87 -15.96 -0.13
C PRO A 127 9.89 -14.82 -0.03
N PHE A 128 11.11 -15.15 0.36
CA PHE A 128 12.28 -14.27 0.29
C PHE A 128 13.03 -14.49 -1.03
N LEU A 129 13.42 -13.38 -1.66
CA LEU A 129 14.16 -13.35 -2.93
C LEU A 129 15.56 -13.92 -2.82
N GLN A 130 16.26 -13.56 -1.75
CA GLN A 130 17.61 -14.04 -1.48
C GLN A 130 17.69 -14.63 -0.07
N ARG A 131 18.53 -15.66 0.09
CA ARG A 131 18.77 -16.29 1.40
C ARG A 131 19.27 -15.29 2.44
N ARG A 132 20.01 -14.26 2.00
CA ARG A 132 20.52 -13.20 2.89
C ARG A 132 19.39 -12.42 3.57
N ASP A 133 18.31 -12.12 2.85
CA ASP A 133 17.21 -11.30 3.37
C ASP A 133 16.40 -12.13 4.39
N ALA A 134 16.14 -13.40 4.07
CA ALA A 134 15.56 -14.36 5.01
C ALA A 134 16.43 -14.51 6.26
N ARG A 135 17.76 -14.55 6.10
CA ARG A 135 18.72 -14.68 7.19
C ARG A 135 18.71 -13.46 8.11
N MET A 136 18.61 -12.24 7.57
CA MET A 136 18.50 -11.02 8.37
C MET A 136 17.26 -11.04 9.26
N VAL A 137 16.09 -11.36 8.68
CA VAL A 137 14.84 -11.45 9.44
C VAL A 137 14.90 -12.57 10.49
N TYR A 138 15.41 -13.74 10.09
CA TYR A 138 15.64 -14.86 10.99
C TYR A 138 16.49 -14.47 12.21
N GLU A 139 17.64 -13.85 11.99
CA GLU A 139 18.56 -13.48 13.07
C GLU A 139 18.02 -12.35 13.94
N PHE A 140 17.21 -11.45 13.37
CA PHE A 140 16.49 -10.43 14.13
C PHE A 140 15.50 -11.09 15.10
N LEU A 141 14.66 -12.00 14.60
CA LEU A 141 13.65 -12.70 15.41
C LEU A 141 14.29 -13.56 16.49
N LEU A 142 15.35 -14.32 16.16
CA LEU A 142 16.05 -15.13 17.14
C LEU A 142 16.58 -14.31 18.31
N ARG A 143 17.20 -13.16 18.03
CA ARG A 143 17.79 -12.27 19.04
C ARG A 143 16.72 -11.55 19.85
N MET A 144 15.74 -10.98 19.17
CA MET A 144 14.69 -10.19 19.81
C MET A 144 13.84 -11.04 20.77
N PHE A 145 13.52 -12.26 20.37
CA PHE A 145 12.65 -13.16 21.12
C PHE A 145 13.39 -14.27 21.88
N LYS A 146 14.73 -14.19 21.98
CA LYS A 146 15.59 -15.15 22.70
C LYS A 146 15.37 -16.62 22.30
N LEU A 147 15.10 -16.88 21.02
CA LEU A 147 14.65 -18.19 20.50
C LEU A 147 15.77 -19.19 20.20
N PHE A 148 17.02 -18.85 20.52
CA PHE A 148 18.16 -19.72 20.24
C PHE A 148 18.12 -20.99 21.10
N ILE A 149 18.14 -22.16 20.46
CA ILE A 149 18.25 -23.45 21.13
C ILE A 149 19.67 -23.98 20.94
N CYS A 150 20.34 -24.31 22.04
CA CYS A 150 21.66 -24.93 22.02
C CYS A 150 21.56 -26.44 22.26
N GLY A 151 22.38 -27.22 21.57
CA GLY A 151 22.41 -28.69 21.71
C GLY A 151 23.21 -29.22 22.92
N LYS A 152 23.59 -28.36 23.87
CA LYS A 152 24.41 -28.73 25.04
C LYS A 152 23.57 -28.70 26.30
N LYS A 153 23.86 -29.57 27.26
CA LYS A 153 23.29 -29.53 28.62
C LYS A 153 24.31 -28.93 29.58
N MET A 154 23.89 -27.87 30.28
CA MET A 154 24.69 -27.11 31.22
C MET A 154 23.76 -26.67 32.36
N PRO A 155 23.84 -27.29 33.55
CA PRO A 155 22.88 -27.06 34.64
C PRO A 155 22.67 -25.58 34.98
N ASN A 156 23.77 -24.80 35.05
CA ASN A 156 23.74 -23.39 35.43
C ASN A 156 23.56 -22.41 34.25
N GLY A 157 23.51 -22.93 33.02
CA GLY A 157 23.43 -22.12 31.79
C GLY A 157 24.80 -21.80 31.18
N CYS A 158 24.78 -21.32 29.94
CA CYS A 158 25.96 -20.90 29.19
C CYS A 158 26.15 -19.38 29.23
N LEU A 159 27.28 -18.89 28.71
CA LEU A 159 27.56 -17.45 28.62
C LEU A 159 26.44 -16.67 27.91
N ASP A 160 25.90 -17.18 26.80
CA ASP A 160 24.81 -16.51 26.08
C ASP A 160 23.51 -16.40 26.91
N PHE A 161 23.25 -17.36 27.79
CA PHE A 161 22.13 -17.28 28.73
C PHE A 161 22.36 -16.14 29.74
N HIS A 162 23.54 -16.08 30.35
CA HIS A 162 23.88 -15.01 31.31
C HIS A 162 23.97 -13.63 30.66
N LEU A 163 24.30 -13.56 29.37
CA LEU A 163 24.23 -12.34 28.56
C LEU A 163 22.80 -12.00 28.07
N GLY A 164 21.80 -12.80 28.45
CA GLY A 164 20.39 -12.56 28.13
C GLY A 164 20.00 -12.82 26.67
N ARG A 165 20.79 -13.60 25.91
CA ARG A 165 20.60 -13.85 24.47
C ARG A 165 19.71 -15.05 24.15
N CYS A 166 19.47 -15.94 25.11
CA CYS A 166 18.59 -17.10 24.96
C CYS A 166 17.81 -17.37 26.25
N THR A 167 16.76 -18.19 26.17
CA THR A 167 15.95 -18.64 27.32
C THR A 167 16.56 -19.80 28.10
N GLY A 168 17.78 -20.23 27.75
CA GLY A 168 18.51 -21.22 28.55
C GLY A 168 18.08 -22.67 28.32
N SER A 169 17.78 -23.08 27.07
CA SER A 169 17.48 -24.49 26.70
C SER A 169 18.51 -25.53 27.16
N CYS A 170 19.73 -25.12 27.51
CA CYS A 170 20.76 -25.96 28.11
C CYS A 170 20.55 -26.29 29.59
N ARG A 171 19.79 -25.48 30.31
CA ARG A 171 19.55 -25.60 31.75
C ARG A 171 18.58 -26.73 32.07
N GLU A 172 18.58 -27.13 33.34
CA GLU A 172 17.64 -28.13 33.87
C GLU A 172 16.26 -27.52 34.11
N ASP A 173 16.21 -26.28 34.59
CA ASP A 173 15.00 -25.49 34.83
C ASP A 173 14.54 -24.70 33.61
N PHE A 174 14.77 -25.23 32.40
CA PHE A 174 14.33 -24.59 31.17
C PHE A 174 12.81 -24.44 31.13
N ASP A 175 12.33 -23.19 31.12
CA ASP A 175 10.92 -22.87 31.00
C ASP A 175 10.43 -23.04 29.55
N LEU A 176 9.85 -24.21 29.28
CA LEU A 176 9.26 -24.53 28.00
C LEU A 176 8.08 -23.61 27.66
N ALA A 177 7.28 -23.20 28.64
CA ALA A 177 6.10 -22.38 28.41
C ALA A 177 6.50 -20.96 27.97
N ASP A 178 7.48 -20.35 28.63
CA ASP A 178 8.05 -19.05 28.22
C ASP A 178 8.65 -19.12 26.80
N TYR A 179 9.40 -20.19 26.49
CA TYR A 179 9.94 -20.39 25.15
C TYR A 179 8.86 -20.44 24.07
N LEU A 180 7.81 -21.26 24.28
CA LEU A 180 6.70 -21.40 23.32
C LEU A 180 5.94 -20.08 23.15
N MET A 181 5.73 -19.34 24.24
CA MET A 181 5.10 -18.03 24.23
C MET A 181 5.92 -17.04 23.39
N ARG A 182 7.25 -16.98 23.56
CA ARG A 182 8.14 -16.13 22.76
C ARG A 182 8.16 -16.52 21.29
N LEU A 183 8.09 -17.82 20.99
CA LEU A 183 8.02 -18.32 19.62
C LEU A 183 6.72 -17.86 18.95
N GLU A 184 5.61 -17.85 19.68
CA GLU A 184 4.33 -17.33 19.20
C GLU A 184 4.37 -15.80 19.02
N LEU A 185 4.99 -15.05 19.94
CA LEU A 185 5.19 -13.61 19.75
C LEU A 185 5.98 -13.28 18.48
N ALA A 186 7.05 -14.04 18.20
CA ALA A 186 7.82 -13.88 16.96
C ALA A 186 7.00 -14.19 15.71
N HIS A 187 6.09 -15.16 15.81
CA HIS A 187 5.12 -15.42 14.75
C HIS A 187 4.18 -14.22 14.57
N ASP A 188 3.57 -13.72 15.65
CA ASP A 188 2.56 -12.67 15.61
C ASP A 188 3.10 -11.39 14.94
N VAL A 189 4.38 -11.07 15.16
CA VAL A 189 5.06 -9.97 14.46
C VAL A 189 5.07 -10.17 12.95
N LEU A 190 5.44 -11.37 12.48
CA LEU A 190 5.47 -11.66 11.04
C LEU A 190 4.07 -11.79 10.42
N ALA A 191 3.09 -12.23 11.20
CA ALA A 191 1.70 -12.39 10.78
C ALA A 191 0.89 -11.09 10.81
N GLY A 192 1.46 -10.01 11.38
CA GLY A 192 0.75 -8.76 11.59
C GLY A 192 -0.33 -8.85 12.69
N GLN A 193 -0.25 -9.84 13.57
CA GLN A 193 -1.22 -10.09 14.65
C GLN A 193 -0.87 -9.28 15.90
N TYR A 194 -0.76 -7.96 15.74
CA TYR A 194 -0.24 -7.06 16.78
C TYR A 194 -1.10 -7.00 18.05
N ASP A 195 -2.43 -7.07 17.91
CA ASP A 195 -3.34 -7.05 19.08
C ASP A 195 -3.19 -8.33 19.91
N SER A 196 -3.03 -9.49 19.24
CA SER A 196 -2.75 -10.77 19.89
C SER A 196 -1.41 -10.75 20.61
N PHE A 197 -0.37 -10.19 19.97
CA PHE A 197 0.94 -10.00 20.59
C PHE A 197 0.86 -9.18 21.88
N ILE A 198 0.21 -8.01 21.82
CA ILE A 198 0.07 -7.08 22.96
C ILE A 198 -0.71 -7.76 24.09
N SER A 199 -1.82 -8.42 23.76
CA SER A 199 -2.69 -9.08 24.75
C SER A 199 -1.94 -10.20 25.47
N ARG A 200 -1.20 -11.03 24.72
CA ARG A 200 -0.41 -12.14 25.27
C ARG A 200 0.70 -11.65 26.21
N LEU A 201 1.40 -10.56 25.85
CA LEU A 201 2.40 -9.97 26.75
C LEU A 201 1.77 -9.42 28.03
N LYS A 202 0.63 -8.71 27.93
CA LYS A 202 -0.06 -8.17 29.11
C LYS A 202 -0.54 -9.27 30.06
N GLU A 203 -1.06 -10.36 29.52
CA GLU A 203 -1.47 -11.52 30.31
C GLU A 203 -0.29 -12.16 31.05
N GLN A 204 0.86 -12.34 30.38
CA GLN A 204 2.06 -12.89 31.03
C GLN A 204 2.64 -11.96 32.10
N ILE A 205 2.66 -10.64 31.84
CA ILE A 205 3.08 -9.64 32.84
C ILE A 205 2.18 -9.73 34.07
N ALA A 206 0.86 -9.81 33.89
CA ALA A 206 -0.09 -9.96 35.00
C ALA A 206 0.15 -11.28 35.77
N GLY A 207 0.42 -12.38 35.07
CA GLY A 207 0.74 -13.67 35.67
C GLY A 207 2.01 -13.63 36.54
N HIS A 208 3.10 -13.03 36.05
CA HIS A 208 4.33 -12.86 36.84
C HIS A 208 4.12 -11.92 38.04
N ASN A 209 3.39 -10.82 37.87
CA ASN A 209 3.05 -9.92 38.99
C ASN A 209 2.25 -10.64 40.08
N ALA A 210 1.30 -11.50 39.72
CA ALA A 210 0.53 -12.30 40.67
C ALA A 210 1.41 -13.29 41.47
N LYS A 211 2.53 -13.72 40.89
CA LYS A 211 3.54 -14.59 41.54
C LYS A 211 4.67 -13.83 42.24
N LEU A 212 4.63 -12.49 42.24
CA LEU A 212 5.69 -11.61 42.75
C LEU A 212 7.05 -11.75 42.02
N GLU A 213 7.00 -12.18 40.74
CA GLU A 213 8.15 -12.37 39.85
C GLU A 213 8.47 -11.08 39.09
N PHE A 214 8.88 -10.02 39.82
CA PHE A 214 8.97 -8.66 39.28
C PHE A 214 10.03 -8.47 38.19
N GLU A 215 11.16 -9.20 38.24
CA GLU A 215 12.21 -9.10 37.22
C GLU A 215 11.73 -9.62 35.86
N GLN A 216 10.99 -10.73 35.87
CA GLN A 216 10.40 -11.32 34.67
C GLN A 216 9.30 -10.41 34.10
N ALA A 217 8.43 -9.87 34.98
CA ALA A 217 7.40 -8.91 34.59
C ALA A 217 8.00 -7.66 33.94
N GLN A 218 9.06 -7.10 34.54
CA GLN A 218 9.76 -5.92 34.01
C GLN A 218 10.40 -6.19 32.65
N SER A 219 11.07 -7.35 32.47
CA SER A 219 11.66 -7.72 31.19
C SER A 219 10.62 -7.84 30.06
N LEU A 220 9.42 -8.34 30.36
CA LEU A 220 8.32 -8.40 29.40
C LEU A 220 7.68 -7.03 29.15
N HIS A 221 7.63 -6.17 30.17
CA HIS A 221 7.14 -4.79 30.03
C HIS A 221 8.05 -3.97 29.11
N GLU A 222 9.38 -4.10 29.23
CA GLU A 222 10.31 -3.46 28.31
C GLU A 222 10.16 -3.95 26.87
N LEU A 223 9.93 -5.25 26.69
CA LEU A 223 9.65 -5.83 25.37
C LEU A 223 8.34 -5.26 24.80
N LEU A 224 7.29 -5.14 25.63
CA LEU A 224 6.02 -4.55 25.26
C LEU A 224 6.19 -3.09 24.80
N GLN A 225 6.87 -2.25 25.58
CA GLN A 225 7.09 -0.84 25.22
C GLN A 225 7.85 -0.66 23.91
N ARG A 226 8.87 -1.51 23.65
CA ARG A 226 9.62 -1.48 22.37
C ARG A 226 8.72 -1.74 21.16
N PHE A 227 7.70 -2.58 21.32
CA PHE A 227 6.82 -2.98 20.23
C PHE A 227 5.53 -2.19 20.16
N GLU A 228 5.00 -1.63 21.26
CA GLU A 228 3.77 -0.82 21.25
C GLU A 228 3.91 0.38 20.30
N HIS A 229 4.95 1.19 20.43
CA HIS A 229 5.16 2.32 19.53
C HIS A 229 5.42 1.88 18.08
N LEU A 230 6.19 0.80 17.88
CA LEU A 230 6.43 0.24 16.56
C LEU A 230 5.13 -0.24 15.92
N PHE A 231 4.28 -0.94 16.66
CA PHE A 231 3.01 -1.43 16.18
C PHE A 231 2.01 -0.33 15.97
N ASP A 232 2.00 0.72 16.78
CA ASP A 232 1.19 1.91 16.50
C ASP A 232 1.65 2.55 15.20
N VAL A 233 2.96 2.67 14.96
CA VAL A 233 3.51 3.13 13.67
C VAL A 233 3.22 2.16 12.52
N LEU A 234 3.26 0.84 12.74
CA LEU A 234 2.96 -0.17 11.71
C LEU A 234 1.45 -0.33 11.44
N LYS A 235 0.59 -0.12 12.43
CA LYS A 235 -0.88 -0.07 12.33
C LYS A 235 -1.32 1.24 11.67
N THR A 236 -0.64 2.35 11.97
CA THR A 236 -0.85 3.64 11.30
C THR A 236 -0.20 3.67 9.90
N ARG A 237 0.79 2.80 9.62
CA ARG A 237 1.29 2.50 8.27
C ARG A 237 0.25 1.68 7.49
N PHE A 238 -0.72 2.40 6.95
CA PHE A 238 -1.30 2.18 5.63
C PHE A 238 -1.70 0.73 5.31
N SER A 239 -2.89 0.33 5.75
CA SER A 239 -3.57 -0.84 5.19
C SER A 239 -4.09 -0.50 3.80
N TYR A 240 -3.38 -0.92 2.75
CA TYR A 240 -3.81 -0.77 1.36
C TYR A 240 -5.23 -1.36 1.19
N GLY A 241 -5.50 -2.51 1.81
CA GLY A 241 -6.78 -3.23 1.76
C GLY A 241 -7.98 -2.49 2.35
N ARG A 242 -7.79 -1.68 3.40
CA ARG A 242 -8.87 -0.88 3.99
C ARG A 242 -9.35 0.23 3.04
N TYR A 243 -8.45 0.69 2.19
CA TYR A 243 -8.76 1.64 1.15
C TYR A 243 -8.96 0.98 -0.20
N VAL A 244 -8.85 -0.34 -0.42
CA VAL A 244 -9.09 -0.93 -1.77
C VAL A 244 -10.46 -0.55 -2.33
N PRO A 245 -11.57 -0.58 -1.56
CA PRO A 245 -12.85 -0.08 -2.08
C PRO A 245 -12.85 1.44 -2.37
N GLN A 246 -11.99 2.21 -1.69
CA GLN A 246 -11.88 3.67 -1.84
C GLN A 246 -10.82 4.07 -2.89
N ILE A 247 -9.82 3.24 -3.12
CA ILE A 247 -8.72 3.35 -4.09
C ILE A 247 -9.20 2.79 -5.43
N GLU A 248 -10.02 1.74 -5.46
CA GLU A 248 -10.77 1.35 -6.66
C GLU A 248 -11.75 2.46 -7.05
N ASN A 249 -12.29 3.21 -6.07
CA ASN A 249 -13.09 4.41 -6.33
C ASN A 249 -12.28 5.68 -6.68
N VAL A 250 -10.97 5.74 -6.37
CA VAL A 250 -10.10 6.92 -6.62
C VAL A 250 -9.10 6.69 -7.77
N ILE A 251 -8.80 5.44 -8.13
CA ILE A 251 -7.81 5.07 -9.15
C ILE A 251 -8.48 4.38 -10.37
N GLN A 252 -9.76 3.98 -10.31
CA GLN A 252 -10.49 3.71 -11.55
C GLN A 252 -11.06 5.00 -12.14
N VAL A 253 -10.42 5.36 -13.26
CA VAL A 253 -10.82 6.32 -14.28
C VAL A 253 -10.87 7.76 -13.75
N SER A 254 -9.77 8.51 -13.90
CA SER A 254 -9.95 9.84 -14.50
C SER A 254 -10.78 9.54 -15.73
N PRO A 255 -12.08 9.89 -15.75
CA PRO A 255 -12.96 9.46 -16.82
C PRO A 255 -12.22 9.68 -18.14
N GLY A 256 -12.24 8.69 -19.03
CA GLY A 256 -11.81 8.96 -20.39
C GLY A 256 -12.53 10.23 -20.88
N PRO A 257 -11.99 10.97 -21.86
CA PRO A 257 -12.65 12.20 -22.34
C PRO A 257 -14.16 12.03 -22.60
N GLU A 258 -14.59 10.83 -22.98
CA GLU A 258 -15.98 10.41 -23.18
C GLU A 258 -16.79 10.25 -21.87
N ASP A 259 -16.25 9.59 -20.83
CA ASP A 259 -16.92 9.43 -19.52
C ASP A 259 -17.02 10.77 -18.76
N TYR A 260 -16.09 11.70 -19.04
CA TYR A 260 -16.05 12.98 -18.35
C TYR A 260 -17.19 13.87 -18.83
N LEU A 261 -17.50 13.81 -20.13
CA LEU A 261 -18.54 14.65 -20.71
C LEU A 261 -19.92 14.36 -20.09
N ILE A 262 -20.19 13.10 -19.76
CA ILE A 262 -21.39 12.68 -19.02
C ILE A 262 -21.38 13.30 -17.62
N CYS A 263 -20.27 13.19 -16.89
CA CYS A 263 -20.15 13.77 -15.56
C CYS A 263 -20.20 15.30 -15.58
N ALA A 264 -19.69 15.94 -16.63
CA ALA A 264 -19.69 17.39 -16.81
C ALA A 264 -21.11 17.90 -17.09
N ASP A 265 -21.94 17.14 -17.80
CA ASP A 265 -23.35 17.42 -17.99
C ASP A 265 -24.16 17.25 -16.69
N GLU A 266 -23.90 16.17 -15.94
CA GLU A 266 -24.46 15.97 -14.59
C GLU A 266 -24.07 17.13 -13.65
N LEU A 267 -22.81 17.59 -13.70
CA LEU A 267 -22.32 18.72 -12.92
C LEU A 267 -22.97 20.04 -13.33
N LYS A 268 -23.08 20.29 -14.63
CA LYS A 268 -23.76 21.48 -15.16
C LYS A 268 -25.18 21.56 -14.62
N THR A 269 -25.92 20.45 -14.66
CA THR A 269 -27.29 20.37 -14.16
C THR A 269 -27.35 20.57 -12.65
N LEU A 270 -26.53 19.85 -11.88
CA LEU A 270 -26.51 19.94 -10.42
C LEU A 270 -26.19 21.36 -9.93
N LEU A 271 -25.22 22.02 -10.55
CA LEU A 271 -24.70 23.31 -10.13
C LEU A 271 -25.35 24.50 -10.85
N ASN A 272 -26.29 24.24 -11.76
CA ASN A 272 -26.93 25.24 -12.62
C ASN A 272 -25.90 26.10 -13.40
N LEU A 273 -24.93 25.45 -14.04
CA LEU A 273 -23.89 26.12 -14.82
C LEU A 273 -24.36 26.42 -16.25
N GLU A 274 -23.84 27.48 -16.86
CA GLU A 274 -24.15 27.84 -18.24
C GLU A 274 -23.58 26.82 -19.26
N LYS A 275 -22.36 26.33 -19.00
CA LYS A 275 -21.63 25.37 -19.84
C LYS A 275 -21.07 24.20 -19.02
N ASN A 276 -20.78 23.11 -19.71
CA ASN A 276 -20.10 21.96 -19.11
C ASN A 276 -18.69 22.39 -18.67
N PRO A 277 -18.29 22.15 -17.42
CA PRO A 277 -16.96 22.55 -16.96
C PRO A 277 -15.93 21.63 -17.59
N LEU A 278 -15.07 22.14 -18.47
CA LEU A 278 -13.99 21.34 -19.09
C LEU A 278 -12.71 21.44 -18.28
N THR A 279 -12.51 22.57 -17.62
CA THR A 279 -11.39 22.84 -16.73
C THR A 279 -11.86 23.04 -15.30
N ILE A 280 -11.22 22.34 -14.35
CA ILE A 280 -11.52 22.45 -12.92
C ILE A 280 -10.23 22.72 -12.17
N ASP A 281 -10.16 23.82 -11.41
CA ASP A 281 -9.06 24.03 -10.46
C ASP A 281 -9.51 23.66 -9.05
N CYS A 282 -8.70 22.85 -8.38
CA CYS A 282 -8.91 22.40 -7.02
C CYS A 282 -7.89 23.08 -6.08
N PHE A 283 -8.37 23.77 -5.05
CA PHE A 283 -7.52 24.40 -4.02
C PHE A 283 -7.54 23.63 -2.70
N ASP A 284 -6.37 23.50 -2.08
CA ASP A 284 -6.18 22.94 -0.73
C ASP A 284 -5.23 23.86 0.08
N ILE A 285 -5.51 24.00 1.38
CA ILE A 285 -4.64 24.65 2.36
C ILE A 285 -4.14 23.60 3.34
N SER A 286 -2.82 23.45 3.42
CA SER A 286 -2.16 22.53 4.33
C SER A 286 -1.41 23.28 5.42
N HIS A 287 -1.71 22.94 6.68
CA HIS A 287 -1.04 23.47 7.87
C HIS A 287 0.26 22.73 8.16
N PHE A 288 1.31 23.47 8.52
CA PHE A 288 2.57 22.90 8.98
C PHE A 288 2.99 23.49 10.33
N GLN A 289 3.27 22.63 11.31
CA GLN A 289 3.81 23.04 12.62
C GLN A 289 5.22 23.60 12.45
N GLY A 290 5.36 24.93 12.50
CA GLY A 290 6.64 25.65 12.57
C GLY A 290 7.17 26.32 11.28
N HIS A 291 6.54 26.12 10.11
CA HIS A 291 7.00 26.67 8.81
C HIS A 291 5.85 27.16 7.91
N GLY A 292 4.98 28.03 8.41
CA GLY A 292 3.99 28.77 7.60
C GLY A 292 2.92 27.91 6.90
N PHE A 293 2.02 28.57 6.19
CA PHE A 293 0.98 27.91 5.39
C PHE A 293 1.49 27.60 3.98
N VAL A 294 1.12 26.44 3.45
CA VAL A 294 1.31 26.11 2.02
C VAL A 294 -0.04 25.85 1.40
N GLY A 295 -0.36 26.62 0.37
CA GLY A 295 -1.51 26.36 -0.48
C GLY A 295 -1.11 25.63 -1.74
N SER A 296 -2.03 24.84 -2.30
CA SER A 296 -1.85 24.21 -3.60
C SER A 296 -3.06 24.45 -4.51
N CYS A 297 -2.80 24.47 -5.81
CA CYS A 297 -3.81 24.54 -6.85
C CYS A 297 -3.48 23.47 -7.90
N VAL A 298 -4.43 22.57 -8.15
CA VAL A 298 -4.32 21.50 -9.15
C VAL A 298 -5.38 21.70 -10.22
N ARG A 299 -4.95 21.79 -11.48
CA ARG A 299 -5.85 21.89 -12.63
C ARG A 299 -6.17 20.53 -13.21
N PHE A 300 -7.42 20.31 -13.56
CA PHE A 300 -7.88 19.20 -14.37
C PHE A 300 -8.46 19.73 -15.68
N THR A 301 -8.21 19.01 -16.77
CA THR A 301 -8.78 19.27 -18.09
C THR A 301 -9.43 17.98 -18.58
N ASN A 302 -10.73 18.02 -18.82
CA ASN A 302 -11.55 16.86 -19.15
C ASN A 302 -11.39 15.70 -18.15
N GLY A 303 -11.35 16.02 -16.85
CA GLY A 303 -11.17 15.03 -15.77
C GLY A 303 -9.76 14.46 -15.64
N ILE A 304 -8.81 14.90 -16.47
CA ILE A 304 -7.42 14.45 -16.47
C ILE A 304 -6.53 15.52 -15.81
N PRO A 305 -5.60 15.15 -14.91
CA PRO A 305 -4.72 16.12 -14.26
C PRO A 305 -3.78 16.83 -15.26
N ASP A 306 -3.89 18.16 -15.36
CA ASP A 306 -3.02 19.00 -16.18
C ASP A 306 -1.83 19.52 -15.38
N LYS A 307 -0.80 18.67 -15.31
CA LYS A 307 0.41 18.93 -14.51
C LYS A 307 1.13 20.23 -14.84
N LYS A 308 0.98 20.77 -16.07
CA LYS A 308 1.62 22.04 -16.47
C LYS A 308 1.05 23.22 -15.69
N ASN A 309 -0.18 23.11 -15.24
CA ASN A 309 -0.92 24.15 -14.54
C ASN A 309 -1.01 23.95 -13.03
N PHE A 310 -0.26 23.00 -12.47
CA PHE A 310 -0.17 22.83 -11.03
C PHE A 310 0.66 23.96 -10.40
N ARG A 311 0.23 24.46 -9.25
CA ARG A 311 0.94 25.53 -8.53
C ARG A 311 0.98 25.22 -7.03
N HIS A 312 2.11 25.57 -6.42
CA HIS A 312 2.25 25.64 -4.96
C HIS A 312 2.49 27.09 -4.56
N PHE A 313 1.88 27.50 -3.46
CA PHE A 313 1.96 28.85 -2.91
C PHE A 313 2.49 28.77 -1.50
N ILE A 314 3.68 29.32 -1.29
CA ILE A 314 4.19 29.59 0.07
C ILE A 314 3.51 30.88 0.52
N ILE A 315 2.72 30.80 1.58
CA ILE A 315 1.96 31.91 2.15
C ILE A 315 2.84 32.54 3.25
N LYS A 316 3.19 33.82 3.06
CA LYS A 316 4.16 34.53 3.92
C LYS A 316 3.51 35.55 4.85
N THR A 317 2.23 35.82 4.65
CA THR A 317 1.58 37.09 5.02
C THR A 317 0.42 36.96 5.99
N VAL A 318 0.09 35.75 6.44
CA VAL A 318 -1.11 35.46 7.24
C VAL A 318 -0.73 35.09 8.67
N PRO A 319 -1.36 35.68 9.71
CA PRO A 319 -1.18 35.27 11.09
C PRO A 319 -1.46 33.78 11.29
N HIS A 320 -0.78 33.14 12.24
CA HIS A 320 -1.00 31.73 12.54
C HIS A 320 -2.49 31.46 12.85
N GLN A 321 -3.11 30.58 12.06
CA GLN A 321 -4.49 30.04 12.14
C GLN A 321 -5.63 30.67 11.30
N ASP A 322 -5.38 31.56 10.32
CA ASP A 322 -6.46 32.03 9.42
C ASP A 322 -6.44 31.35 8.02
N ASP A 323 -7.09 30.18 7.93
CA ASP A 323 -7.29 29.44 6.67
C ASP A 323 -8.04 30.25 5.60
N TYR A 324 -8.95 31.15 6.01
CA TYR A 324 -9.72 31.95 5.06
C TYR A 324 -8.85 33.02 4.41
N ALA A 325 -7.99 33.69 5.18
CA ALA A 325 -7.02 34.64 4.63
C ALA A 325 -5.98 33.93 3.75
N ALA A 326 -5.48 32.77 4.17
CA ALA A 326 -4.57 31.94 3.38
C ALA A 326 -5.17 31.55 2.03
N LEU A 327 -6.43 31.08 2.03
CA LEU A 327 -7.13 30.70 0.81
C LEU A 327 -7.38 31.89 -0.11
N ARG A 328 -7.82 33.04 0.42
CA ARG A 328 -8.00 34.27 -0.36
C ARG A 328 -6.69 34.71 -1.04
N GLU A 329 -5.57 34.66 -0.32
CA GLU A 329 -4.26 35.03 -0.86
C GLU A 329 -3.89 34.16 -2.07
N ILE A 330 -4.02 32.84 -1.96
CA ILE A 330 -3.60 31.95 -3.05
C ILE A 330 -4.51 32.03 -4.26
N VAL A 331 -5.82 32.24 -4.06
CA VAL A 331 -6.79 32.42 -5.14
C VAL A 331 -6.48 33.68 -5.93
N VAL A 332 -6.25 34.82 -5.25
CA VAL A 332 -5.86 36.09 -5.90
C VAL A 332 -4.52 35.94 -6.62
N ARG A 333 -3.56 35.21 -6.04
CA ARG A 333 -2.26 34.96 -6.68
C ARG A 333 -2.36 34.03 -7.89
N ARG A 334 -3.30 33.08 -7.91
CA ARG A 334 -3.51 32.14 -9.01
C ARG A 334 -4.16 32.81 -10.22
N TYR A 335 -5.13 33.68 -9.98
CA TYR A 335 -5.94 34.33 -11.02
C TYR A 335 -5.60 35.81 -11.14
N ARG A 336 -4.32 36.10 -11.37
CA ARG A 336 -3.87 37.48 -11.66
C ARG A 336 -4.38 37.97 -13.02
N HIS A 337 -4.56 37.04 -13.94
CA HIS A 337 -5.06 37.28 -15.28
C HIS A 337 -6.37 36.52 -15.48
N GLU A 338 -7.28 37.07 -16.28
CA GLU A 338 -8.63 36.53 -16.43
C GLU A 338 -8.61 35.19 -17.20
N GLU A 339 -7.69 35.05 -18.15
CA GLU A 339 -7.42 33.84 -18.93
C GLU A 339 -6.92 32.65 -18.10
N ASP A 340 -6.45 32.89 -16.88
CA ASP A 340 -6.04 31.83 -15.97
C ASP A 340 -7.23 31.16 -15.29
N LYS A 341 -8.45 31.72 -15.35
CA LYS A 341 -9.61 31.17 -14.65
C LYS A 341 -10.12 29.87 -15.31
N PRO A 342 -10.47 28.84 -14.51
CA PRO A 342 -11.07 27.61 -15.03
C PRO A 342 -12.58 27.79 -15.27
N ASP A 343 -13.22 26.76 -15.83
CA ASP A 343 -14.68 26.70 -15.93
C ASP A 343 -15.36 26.45 -14.58
N LEU A 344 -14.64 25.87 -13.61
CA LEU A 344 -15.13 25.62 -12.25
C LEU A 344 -13.97 25.66 -11.24
N VAL A 345 -14.19 26.32 -10.11
CA VAL A 345 -13.28 26.30 -8.97
C VAL A 345 -13.85 25.41 -7.87
N LEU A 346 -13.07 24.43 -7.43
CA LEU A 346 -13.38 23.54 -6.30
C LEU A 346 -12.43 23.85 -5.13
N ILE A 347 -13.01 24.10 -3.95
CA ILE A 347 -12.27 24.34 -2.71
C ILE A 347 -12.38 23.10 -1.81
N ASP A 348 -11.25 22.56 -1.35
CA ASP A 348 -11.23 21.57 -0.27
C ASP A 348 -11.53 22.29 1.06
N GLY A 349 -12.79 22.28 1.46
CA GLY A 349 -13.28 23.09 2.56
C GLY A 349 -14.80 23.10 2.67
N GLY A 350 -15.29 23.74 3.72
CA GLY A 350 -16.72 23.91 3.96
C GLY A 350 -17.27 25.24 3.42
N LYS A 351 -18.52 25.51 3.79
CA LYS A 351 -19.26 26.73 3.43
C LYS A 351 -18.52 28.03 3.77
N GLY A 352 -17.77 28.07 4.87
CA GLY A 352 -16.97 29.24 5.27
C GLY A 352 -15.90 29.58 4.23
N GLN A 353 -15.16 28.56 3.78
CA GLN A 353 -14.12 28.71 2.76
C GLN A 353 -14.71 29.14 1.40
N LEU A 354 -15.84 28.55 1.01
CA LEU A 354 -16.56 28.97 -0.21
C LEU A 354 -16.93 30.46 -0.18
N ASN A 355 -17.54 30.90 0.92
CA ASN A 355 -17.96 32.31 1.07
C ASN A 355 -16.77 33.27 1.05
N ALA A 356 -15.60 32.83 1.51
CA ALA A 356 -14.39 33.64 1.49
C ALA A 356 -13.80 33.81 0.08
N THR A 357 -14.06 32.89 -0.86
CA THR A 357 -13.41 32.88 -2.18
C THR A 357 -14.33 33.13 -3.37
N ALA A 358 -15.63 32.85 -3.26
CA ALA A 358 -16.55 32.86 -4.40
C ALA A 358 -16.57 34.21 -5.16
N SER A 359 -16.52 35.32 -4.45
CA SER A 359 -16.48 36.67 -5.06
C SER A 359 -15.16 36.98 -5.77
N LEU A 360 -14.06 36.32 -5.40
CA LEU A 360 -12.72 36.58 -5.95
C LEU A 360 -12.51 35.90 -7.31
N VAL A 361 -13.28 34.84 -7.60
CA VAL A 361 -13.14 34.04 -8.82
C VAL A 361 -14.21 34.35 -9.86
N PHE A 362 -15.21 35.16 -9.52
CA PHE A 362 -16.26 35.61 -10.44
C PHE A 362 -15.65 36.17 -11.73
N PRO A 363 -16.15 35.81 -12.93
CA PRO A 363 -17.39 35.09 -13.21
C PRO A 363 -17.30 33.56 -13.12
N ALA A 364 -16.13 32.97 -12.83
CA ALA A 364 -16.00 31.53 -12.72
C ALA A 364 -16.84 30.98 -11.54
N PRO A 365 -17.68 29.94 -11.77
CA PRO A 365 -18.40 29.26 -10.70
C PRO A 365 -17.44 28.71 -9.63
N CYS A 366 -17.82 28.85 -8.37
CA CYS A 366 -17.04 28.36 -7.23
C CYS A 366 -17.90 27.43 -6.37
N VAL A 367 -17.31 26.31 -5.96
CA VAL A 367 -17.92 25.31 -5.09
C VAL A 367 -16.92 24.86 -4.02
N SER A 368 -17.42 24.31 -2.91
CA SER A 368 -16.57 23.70 -1.89
C SER A 368 -17.06 22.32 -1.50
N LEU A 369 -16.15 21.40 -1.22
CA LEU A 369 -16.48 20.03 -0.83
C LEU A 369 -15.92 19.70 0.55
N ALA A 370 -16.81 19.52 1.53
CA ALA A 370 -16.43 19.22 2.92
C ALA A 370 -16.12 17.73 3.12
N LYS A 371 -14.87 17.42 3.51
CA LYS A 371 -14.33 16.05 3.61
C LYS A 371 -15.07 15.09 4.53
N ARG A 372 -15.54 15.54 5.70
CA ARG A 372 -16.13 14.63 6.70
C ARG A 372 -17.48 14.06 6.28
N GLU A 373 -18.24 14.82 5.49
CA GLU A 373 -19.65 14.52 5.18
C GLU A 373 -19.89 14.37 3.68
N GLU A 374 -18.84 14.46 2.87
CA GLU A 374 -18.90 14.50 1.40
C GLU A 374 -19.96 15.48 0.88
N ARG A 375 -20.05 16.64 1.53
CA ARG A 375 -21.10 17.63 1.30
C ARG A 375 -20.58 18.75 0.41
N LEU A 376 -21.20 18.88 -0.77
CA LEU A 376 -20.92 19.91 -1.76
C LEU A 376 -21.76 21.16 -1.48
N PHE A 377 -21.11 22.31 -1.32
CA PHE A 377 -21.76 23.61 -1.21
C PHE A 377 -21.55 24.41 -2.49
N SER A 378 -22.60 25.10 -2.95
CA SER A 378 -22.56 25.98 -4.12
C SER A 378 -23.64 27.06 -4.00
N ALA A 379 -23.68 28.00 -4.95
CA ALA A 379 -24.77 28.97 -5.04
C ALA A 379 -26.14 28.29 -5.25
N ALA A 380 -26.19 27.19 -6.02
CA ALA A 380 -27.39 26.39 -6.23
C ALA A 380 -27.76 25.53 -5.00
N HIS A 381 -26.77 25.16 -4.18
CA HIS A 381 -26.97 24.35 -2.96
C HIS A 381 -26.38 25.04 -1.71
N PRO A 382 -26.98 26.14 -1.20
CA PRO A 382 -26.43 26.89 -0.06
C PRO A 382 -26.43 26.14 1.28
N GLN A 383 -27.30 25.15 1.44
CA GLN A 383 -27.33 24.25 2.61
C GLN A 383 -26.47 23.00 2.42
N GLY A 384 -25.88 22.85 1.24
CA GLY A 384 -25.06 21.72 0.85
C GLY A 384 -25.87 20.49 0.45
N THR A 385 -25.31 19.72 -0.47
CA THR A 385 -25.88 18.45 -0.94
C THR A 385 -24.86 17.35 -0.73
N VAL A 386 -25.27 16.23 -0.12
CA VAL A 386 -24.39 15.08 0.12
C VAL A 386 -24.14 14.37 -1.20
N LEU A 387 -22.88 14.21 -1.58
CA LEU A 387 -22.49 13.46 -2.75
C LEU A 387 -22.55 11.97 -2.45
N SER A 388 -23.22 11.22 -3.32
CA SER A 388 -23.24 9.77 -3.22
C SER A 388 -22.00 9.17 -3.86
N LEU A 389 -21.32 8.28 -3.14
CA LEU A 389 -20.25 7.43 -3.70
C LEU A 389 -20.78 6.43 -4.74
N SER A 390 -22.10 6.21 -4.82
CA SER A 390 -22.70 5.39 -5.87
C SER A 390 -22.87 6.14 -7.20
N SER A 391 -22.84 7.48 -7.21
CA SER A 391 -22.97 8.26 -8.44
C SER A 391 -21.61 8.49 -9.10
N ARG A 392 -21.58 8.58 -10.44
CA ARG A 392 -20.35 8.85 -11.20
C ARG A 392 -19.80 10.24 -10.91
N MET A 393 -20.63 11.27 -10.97
CA MET A 393 -20.27 12.64 -10.64
C MET A 393 -19.81 12.81 -9.17
N GLY A 394 -20.46 12.13 -8.23
CA GLY A 394 -20.05 12.17 -6.81
C GLY A 394 -18.64 11.61 -6.63
N ARG A 395 -18.36 10.44 -7.22
CA ARG A 395 -17.01 9.85 -7.23
C ARG A 395 -15.98 10.75 -7.89
N LEU A 396 -16.33 11.40 -9.01
CA LEU A 396 -15.44 12.32 -9.71
C LEU A 396 -15.02 13.50 -8.81
N LEU A 397 -15.97 14.26 -8.26
CA LEU A 397 -15.64 15.43 -7.43
C LEU A 397 -14.80 15.08 -6.20
N ILE A 398 -15.11 13.95 -5.57
CA ILE A 398 -14.36 13.42 -4.42
C ILE A 398 -12.92 13.08 -4.86
N ALA A 399 -12.75 12.39 -5.99
CA ALA A 399 -11.43 12.04 -6.51
C ALA A 399 -10.59 13.27 -6.89
N LEU A 400 -11.19 14.31 -7.49
CA LEU A 400 -10.51 15.56 -7.82
C LEU A 400 -10.00 16.28 -6.55
N ARG A 401 -10.84 16.40 -5.52
CA ARG A 401 -10.47 16.97 -4.21
C ARG A 401 -9.34 16.17 -3.58
N ASP A 402 -9.48 14.85 -3.47
CA ASP A 402 -8.51 13.99 -2.81
C ASP A 402 -7.14 14.03 -3.52
N TYR A 403 -7.13 14.14 -4.84
CA TYR A 403 -5.89 14.35 -5.60
C TYR A 403 -5.22 15.67 -5.24
N ALA A 404 -5.96 16.78 -5.15
CA ALA A 404 -5.42 18.08 -4.77
C ALA A 404 -4.84 18.06 -3.35
N HIS A 405 -5.55 17.45 -2.42
CA HIS A 405 -5.10 17.23 -1.05
C HIS A 405 -3.79 16.41 -0.99
N HIS A 406 -3.72 15.32 -1.76
CA HIS A 406 -2.49 14.51 -1.86
C HIS A 406 -1.32 15.28 -2.45
N PHE A 407 -1.57 16.09 -3.49
CA PHE A 407 -0.54 16.92 -4.11
C PHE A 407 0.08 17.88 -3.09
N ALA A 408 -0.74 18.56 -2.27
CA ALA A 408 -0.27 19.42 -1.19
C ALA A 408 0.66 18.66 -0.21
N ILE A 409 0.23 17.50 0.29
CA ILE A 409 1.02 16.68 1.23
C ILE A 409 2.38 16.26 0.64
N THR A 410 2.44 15.91 -0.65
CA THR A 410 3.69 15.44 -1.27
C THR A 410 4.76 16.52 -1.39
N PHE A 411 4.37 17.78 -1.56
CA PHE A 411 5.30 18.91 -1.60
C PHE A 411 5.96 19.14 -0.23
N HIS A 412 5.20 18.99 0.86
CA HIS A 412 5.75 19.08 2.22
C HIS A 412 6.84 18.04 2.49
N ARG A 413 6.67 16.80 2.02
CA ARG A 413 7.65 15.72 2.25
C ARG A 413 8.99 15.95 1.53
N LYS A 414 8.99 16.63 0.37
CA LYS A 414 10.21 16.93 -0.39
C LYS A 414 11.06 18.05 0.22
N ARG A 415 10.48 18.91 1.06
CA ARG A 415 11.21 20.00 1.74
C ARG A 415 11.90 19.57 3.04
N ASN A 416 11.61 18.35 3.52
CA ASN A 416 12.19 17.76 4.74
C ASN A 416 13.33 16.76 4.45
N ARG A 417 13.83 16.74 3.20
CA ARG A 417 15.11 16.15 2.81
C ARG A 417 15.99 17.27 2.28
#